data_AF-A0A3N4JWJ0-F1
#
_entry.id   AF-A0A3N4JWJ0-F1
#
_cell.length_a   1.000
_cell.length_b   1.000
_cell.length_c   1.000
_cell.angle_alpha   90.00
_cell.angle_beta   90.00
_cell.angle_gamma   90.00
#
_symmetry.space_group_name_H-M   'P 1'
#
loop_
_entity.id
_entity.type
_entity.pdbx_description
1 polymer ?
#
loop_
_entity_poly.entity_id
_entity_poly.type
_entity_poly.pdbx_seq_one_letter_code
_entity_poly.pdbx_strand_id
1 'polypeptide(L)'
;MRFGSIWAHNTIIYLGSSDLEIYSLLRNGVWSNEPRKVPTKDVWTYDTANREAVWASVSGVEYNGTFNPVTKGSVAFLDGKAYVMGGTYGLSTTLKNPDGTPATPDLAEVEDVKLSSLLKLDVERKVFINETSSIGHVDSGRMVAIKGVGQKGVLIYIGGESSSGYNDMSTIRIYDIATSTWKSQKATAKDGDFPRGRIDFCAVVMSAQDNSSHQIYFYGGYSDGPGTRLPLDDAWVLTLPYFQYLKVGNSIEATRISGFRRRLLRRLVGTKLATQQPLPPKTASTMNPSIKSSIP
;
A
#
# COMPACT_ATOMS: atom_id res chain seq x y z
N MET A 1 -0.36 13.07 6.99
CA MET A 1 0.39 12.51 5.85
C MET A 1 -0.58 12.33 4.69
N ARG A 2 -0.53 13.20 3.67
CA ARG A 2 -1.26 12.99 2.40
C ARG A 2 -0.35 12.13 1.51
N PHE A 3 -0.55 10.82 1.55
CA PHE A 3 0.33 9.85 0.88
C PHE A 3 0.20 9.91 -0.64
N GLY A 4 1.34 9.98 -1.32
CA GLY A 4 1.42 9.74 -2.76
C GLY A 4 1.27 8.27 -3.11
N SER A 5 1.30 7.97 -4.40
CA SER A 5 1.21 6.60 -4.89
C SER A 5 2.62 6.02 -5.08
N ILE A 6 2.83 4.77 -4.64
CA ILE A 6 4.11 4.07 -4.80
C ILE A 6 3.88 2.71 -5.44
N TRP A 7 4.72 2.36 -6.42
CA TRP A 7 4.69 1.08 -7.11
C TRP A 7 6.12 0.59 -7.35
N ALA A 8 6.27 -0.69 -7.64
CA ALA A 8 7.57 -1.27 -8.00
C ALA A 8 7.41 -2.19 -9.21
N HIS A 9 8.34 -2.09 -10.17
CA HIS A 9 8.43 -2.96 -11.32
C HIS A 9 9.89 -3.31 -11.60
N ASN A 10 10.23 -4.60 -11.58
CA ASN A 10 11.61 -5.09 -11.64
C ASN A 10 12.47 -4.44 -10.54
N THR A 11 13.48 -3.65 -10.92
CA THR A 11 14.35 -2.94 -9.99
C THR A 11 13.92 -1.49 -9.76
N ILE A 12 12.88 -1.02 -10.45
CA ILE A 12 12.47 0.37 -10.44
C ILE A 12 11.32 0.58 -9.46
N ILE A 13 11.51 1.50 -8.51
CA ILE A 13 10.43 2.08 -7.70
C ILE A 13 9.88 3.28 -8.48
N TYR A 14 8.56 3.37 -8.55
CA TYR A 14 7.84 4.51 -9.09
C TYR A 14 7.13 5.23 -7.94
N LEU A 15 7.24 6.54 -7.90
CA LEU A 15 6.57 7.42 -6.94
C LEU A 15 5.74 8.44 -7.73
N GLY A 16 4.43 8.27 -7.69
CA GLY A 16 3.49 9.26 -8.19
C GLY A 16 3.38 10.44 -7.24
N SER A 17 3.18 11.63 -7.81
CA SER A 17 2.94 12.84 -7.06
C SER A 17 1.69 12.72 -6.15
N SER A 18 1.73 13.48 -5.05
CA SER A 18 0.65 13.64 -4.07
C SER A 18 0.31 15.13 -3.96
N ASP A 19 -0.75 15.48 -3.23
CA ASP A 19 -0.94 16.88 -2.82
C ASP A 19 0.24 17.35 -1.96
N LEU A 20 0.46 18.66 -2.00
CA LEU A 20 1.41 19.34 -1.13
C LEU A 20 0.99 19.17 0.34
N GLU A 21 1.80 18.47 1.13
CA GLU A 21 1.65 18.54 2.58
C GLU A 21 2.35 19.78 3.11
N ILE A 22 1.59 20.75 3.65
CA ILE A 22 2.10 22.06 4.07
C ILE A 22 2.46 22.07 5.57
N TYR A 23 3.25 21.09 6.03
CA TYR A 23 3.85 21.13 7.37
C TYR A 23 5.27 21.68 7.30
N SER A 24 5.62 22.61 8.18
CA SER A 24 7.01 23.04 8.34
C SER A 24 7.93 21.81 8.41
N LEU A 25 8.97 21.77 7.57
CA LEU A 25 9.95 20.69 7.60
C LEU A 25 11.03 21.10 8.58
N LEU A 26 11.31 20.24 9.56
CA LEU A 26 12.52 20.35 10.35
C LEU A 26 13.67 19.83 9.49
N ARG A 27 14.41 20.74 8.85
CA ARG A 27 15.60 20.39 8.07
C ARG A 27 16.82 20.70 8.92
N ASN A 28 17.62 19.68 9.25
CA ASN A 28 18.79 19.81 10.12
C ASN A 28 18.50 20.48 11.47
N GLY A 29 17.33 20.24 12.06
CA GLY A 29 16.95 20.85 13.35
C GLY A 29 16.42 22.28 13.26
N VAL A 30 16.30 22.85 12.05
CA VAL A 30 15.79 24.20 11.82
C VAL A 30 14.50 24.13 11.01
N TRP A 31 13.48 24.86 11.46
CA TRP A 31 12.24 25.05 10.70
C TRP A 31 12.51 25.96 9.51
N SER A 32 12.32 25.45 8.29
CA SER A 32 12.47 26.26 7.08
C SER A 32 11.15 26.96 6.72
N ASN A 33 11.19 28.27 6.48
CA ASN A 33 10.06 29.09 6.00
C ASN A 33 10.00 29.20 4.46
N GLU A 34 10.65 28.30 3.72
CA GLU A 34 10.62 28.39 2.26
C GLU A 34 9.23 28.04 1.68
N PRO A 35 8.69 28.87 0.76
CA PRO A 35 7.46 28.53 0.04
C PRO A 35 7.70 27.28 -0.80
N ARG A 36 7.01 26.18 -0.47
CA ARG A 36 7.07 24.98 -1.31
C ARG A 36 6.39 25.24 -2.64
N LYS A 37 7.08 24.86 -3.73
CA LYS A 37 6.49 24.77 -5.06
C LYS A 37 5.43 23.67 -5.06
N VAL A 38 4.30 23.92 -5.70
CA VAL A 38 3.26 22.93 -5.98
C VAL A 38 3.94 21.69 -6.59
N PRO A 39 3.65 20.45 -6.10
CA PRO A 39 4.23 19.25 -6.66
C PRO A 39 3.99 19.21 -8.16
N THR A 40 5.05 18.96 -8.92
CA THR A 40 4.92 18.74 -10.35
C THR A 40 4.07 17.49 -10.57
N LYS A 41 3.35 17.41 -11.70
CA LYS A 41 2.55 16.24 -12.09
C LYS A 41 3.40 15.01 -12.43
N ASP A 42 4.68 15.05 -12.08
CA ASP A 42 5.68 14.08 -12.48
C ASP A 42 5.48 12.77 -11.72
N VAL A 43 5.87 11.69 -12.39
CA VAL A 43 6.18 10.42 -11.76
C VAL A 43 7.69 10.38 -11.58
N TRP A 44 8.15 9.94 -10.43
CA TRP A 44 9.57 9.80 -10.12
C TRP A 44 9.95 8.33 -10.10
N THR A 45 11.17 8.01 -10.54
CA THR A 45 11.72 6.66 -10.51
C THR A 45 13.00 6.59 -9.70
N TYR A 46 13.23 5.42 -9.10
CA TYR A 46 14.46 5.08 -8.39
C TYR A 46 14.86 3.64 -8.73
N ASP A 47 16.07 3.43 -9.24
CA ASP A 47 16.58 2.09 -9.56
C ASP A 47 17.30 1.48 -8.36
N THR A 48 16.66 0.50 -7.74
CA THR A 48 17.16 -0.21 -6.57
C THR A 48 18.36 -1.12 -6.86
N ALA A 49 18.61 -1.47 -8.12
CA ALA A 49 19.80 -2.24 -8.49
C ALA A 49 21.06 -1.38 -8.58
N ASN A 50 20.91 -0.07 -8.82
CA ASN A 50 22.00 0.87 -8.88
C ASN A 50 22.19 1.56 -7.52
N ARG A 51 23.28 1.25 -6.81
CA ARG A 51 23.60 1.83 -5.49
C ARG A 51 23.86 3.34 -5.53
N GLU A 52 24.19 3.88 -6.70
CA GLU A 52 24.41 5.31 -6.93
C GLU A 52 23.17 5.99 -7.54
N ALA A 53 22.03 5.27 -7.63
CA ALA A 53 20.81 5.84 -8.18
C ALA A 53 20.36 7.08 -7.41
N VAL A 54 19.92 8.07 -8.16
CA VAL A 54 19.20 9.24 -7.68
C VAL A 54 17.79 9.21 -8.24
N TRP A 55 16.86 9.85 -7.55
CA TRP A 55 15.50 10.02 -8.06
C TRP A 55 15.51 10.78 -9.39
N ALA A 56 14.81 10.26 -10.40
CA ALA A 56 14.67 10.88 -11.71
C ALA A 56 13.19 11.04 -12.07
N SER A 57 12.80 12.14 -12.72
CA SER A 57 11.45 12.27 -13.26
C SER A 57 11.29 11.44 -14.54
N VAL A 58 10.12 10.82 -14.71
CA VAL A 58 9.78 10.11 -15.95
C VAL A 58 9.51 11.14 -17.04
N SER A 59 10.38 11.18 -18.05
CA SER A 59 10.21 12.03 -19.22
C SER A 59 9.38 11.35 -20.32
N GLY A 60 8.71 12.17 -21.13
CA GLY A 60 7.91 11.71 -22.28
C GLY A 60 6.63 11.00 -21.88
N VAL A 61 6.06 11.36 -20.73
CA VAL A 61 4.77 10.84 -20.29
C VAL A 61 3.66 11.44 -21.14
N GLU A 62 2.88 10.60 -21.79
CA GLU A 62 1.68 11.01 -22.53
C GLU A 62 0.46 10.93 -21.63
N TYR A 63 -0.36 11.98 -21.63
CA TYR A 63 -1.58 12.06 -20.84
C TYR A 63 -2.78 11.94 -21.76
N ASN A 64 -3.51 10.83 -21.66
CA ASN A 64 -4.84 10.71 -22.27
C ASN A 64 -5.89 11.28 -21.30
N GLY A 65 -6.09 12.60 -21.37
CA GLY A 65 -6.98 13.36 -20.49
C GLY A 65 -6.27 14.14 -19.39
N THR A 66 -7.02 14.70 -18.44
CA THR A 66 -6.46 15.48 -17.32
C THR A 66 -5.99 14.54 -16.21
N PHE A 67 -4.72 14.66 -15.81
CA PHE A 67 -4.15 14.01 -14.64
C PHE A 67 -3.78 15.05 -13.58
N ASN A 68 -4.12 14.77 -12.32
CA ASN A 68 -3.70 15.55 -11.16
C ASN A 68 -3.17 14.58 -10.08
N PRO A 69 -2.18 15.01 -9.27
CA PRO A 69 -1.69 14.23 -8.14
C PRO A 69 -2.85 13.84 -7.22
N VAL A 70 -2.96 12.56 -6.86
CA VAL A 70 -4.09 12.05 -6.08
C VAL A 70 -3.65 11.76 -4.66
N THR A 71 -4.48 12.12 -3.69
CA THR A 71 -4.34 11.72 -2.29
C THR A 71 -5.47 10.79 -1.90
N LYS A 72 -5.20 9.91 -0.92
CA LYS A 72 -6.17 8.92 -0.39
C LYS A 72 -6.68 7.90 -1.42
N GLY A 73 -6.18 7.94 -2.66
CA GLY A 73 -6.48 6.96 -3.69
C GLY A 73 -5.93 5.58 -3.31
N SER A 74 -6.65 4.53 -3.67
CA SER A 74 -6.18 3.16 -3.49
C SER A 74 -5.29 2.76 -4.65
N VAL A 75 -4.12 2.18 -4.35
CA VAL A 75 -3.12 1.84 -5.36
C VAL A 75 -2.99 0.33 -5.55
N ALA A 76 -2.76 -0.10 -6.79
CA ALA A 76 -2.36 -1.48 -7.09
C ALA A 76 -1.41 -1.51 -8.29
N PHE A 77 -0.64 -2.59 -8.43
CA PHE A 77 0.27 -2.78 -9.55
C PHE A 77 0.16 -4.22 -10.08
N LEU A 78 0.09 -4.36 -11.40
CA LEU A 78 0.07 -5.66 -12.06
C LEU A 78 0.59 -5.56 -13.50
N ASP A 79 1.49 -6.47 -13.87
CA ASP A 79 1.96 -6.67 -15.25
C ASP A 79 2.30 -5.34 -15.99
N GLY A 80 3.15 -4.53 -15.37
CA GLY A 80 3.62 -3.26 -15.97
C GLY A 80 2.60 -2.12 -15.90
N LYS A 81 1.45 -2.32 -15.24
CA LYS A 81 0.42 -1.29 -15.08
C LYS A 81 0.22 -0.93 -13.63
N ALA A 82 0.34 0.35 -13.34
CA ALA A 82 -0.01 0.91 -12.06
C ALA A 82 -1.43 1.47 -12.10
N TYR A 83 -2.18 1.30 -11.01
CA TYR A 83 -3.58 1.67 -10.90
C TYR A 83 -3.78 2.55 -9.67
N VAL A 84 -4.59 3.60 -9.81
CA VAL A 84 -5.08 4.44 -8.70
C VAL A 84 -6.59 4.56 -8.83
N MET A 85 -7.33 4.12 -7.82
CA MET A 85 -8.79 4.25 -7.77
C MET A 85 -9.20 5.30 -6.75
N GLY A 86 -10.02 6.25 -7.21
CA GLY A 86 -10.66 7.25 -6.36
C GLY A 86 -9.67 8.26 -5.79
N GLY A 87 -9.89 8.72 -4.57
CA GLY A 87 -9.08 9.77 -3.95
C GLY A 87 -9.60 11.17 -4.24
N THR A 88 -8.86 12.15 -3.72
CA THR A 88 -9.07 13.58 -3.96
C THR A 88 -7.80 14.25 -4.42
N TYR A 89 -7.94 15.35 -5.14
CA TYR A 89 -6.84 16.28 -5.39
C TYR A 89 -7.27 17.71 -5.05
N GLY A 90 -6.38 18.48 -4.46
CA GLY A 90 -6.65 19.88 -4.14
C GLY A 90 -6.39 20.80 -5.32
N LEU A 91 -7.32 21.72 -5.60
CA LEU A 91 -7.04 22.86 -6.48
C LEU A 91 -6.45 23.99 -5.64
N SER A 92 -5.11 24.07 -5.54
CA SER A 92 -4.44 25.26 -5.00
C SER A 92 -3.31 25.68 -5.92
N THR A 93 -3.39 26.88 -6.48
CA THR A 93 -2.40 27.40 -7.43
C THR A 93 -1.41 28.39 -6.79
N THR A 94 -1.72 28.99 -5.64
CA THR A 94 -0.78 29.86 -4.92
C THR A 94 -1.30 30.15 -3.52
N LEU A 95 -0.47 29.98 -2.49
CA LEU A 95 -0.73 30.58 -1.17
C LEU A 95 0.11 31.85 -1.07
N LYS A 96 -0.50 32.99 -1.42
CA LYS A 96 0.11 34.31 -1.24
C LYS A 96 -0.79 35.15 -0.35
N ASN A 97 -0.20 35.81 0.63
CA ASN A 97 -0.83 36.94 1.29
C ASN A 97 -1.06 38.07 0.26
N PRO A 98 -1.94 39.05 0.51
CA PRO A 98 -2.14 40.20 -0.37
C PRO A 98 -0.87 41.00 -0.70
N ASP A 99 0.16 40.89 0.14
CA ASP A 99 1.48 41.51 -0.02
C ASP A 99 2.49 40.66 -0.82
N GLY A 100 2.08 39.48 -1.32
CA GLY A 100 2.92 38.58 -2.11
C GLY A 100 3.84 37.66 -1.29
N THR A 101 3.83 37.75 0.04
CA THR A 101 4.59 36.84 0.91
C THR A 101 3.95 35.44 0.98
N PRO A 102 4.73 34.37 1.28
CA PRO A 102 4.17 33.04 1.49
C PRO A 102 3.15 33.06 2.63
N ALA A 103 1.88 32.79 2.33
CA ALA A 103 0.85 32.72 3.34
C ALA A 103 0.98 31.43 4.16
N THR A 104 0.82 31.52 5.48
CA THR A 104 0.25 30.39 6.24
C THR A 104 -1.09 30.04 5.58
N PRO A 105 -1.29 28.79 5.13
CA PRO A 105 -2.46 28.45 4.34
C PRO A 105 -3.74 28.71 5.13
N ASP A 106 -4.62 29.56 4.62
CA ASP A 106 -6.03 29.40 4.93
C ASP A 106 -6.53 28.19 4.13
N LEU A 107 -6.64 27.04 4.80
CA LEU A 107 -7.08 25.79 4.19
C LEU A 107 -8.61 25.77 3.96
N ALA A 108 -9.34 26.81 4.37
CA ALA A 108 -10.79 26.88 4.22
C ALA A 108 -11.24 27.02 2.74
N GLU A 109 -10.40 27.56 1.87
CA GLU A 109 -10.75 27.83 0.46
C GLU A 109 -10.21 26.80 -0.55
N VAL A 110 -9.51 25.75 -0.09
CA VAL A 110 -9.03 24.70 -1.00
C VAL A 110 -10.19 23.79 -1.37
N GLU A 111 -10.67 23.90 -2.61
CA GLU A 111 -11.68 22.99 -3.15
C GLU A 111 -11.01 21.63 -3.47
N ASP A 112 -11.42 20.59 -2.73
CA ASP A 112 -11.02 19.21 -2.99
C ASP A 112 -11.90 18.61 -4.10
N VAL A 113 -11.29 18.21 -5.20
CA VAL A 113 -11.98 17.51 -6.28
C VAL A 113 -11.99 16.01 -5.99
N LYS A 114 -13.19 15.44 -5.87
CA LYS A 114 -13.43 14.02 -5.63
C LYS A 114 -13.36 13.22 -6.92
N LEU A 115 -12.43 12.27 -7.00
CA LEU A 115 -12.26 11.44 -8.18
C LEU A 115 -13.20 10.23 -8.16
N SER A 116 -13.93 10.06 -9.24
CA SER A 116 -14.70 8.85 -9.55
C SER A 116 -14.04 8.06 -10.69
N SER A 117 -12.71 8.09 -10.77
CA SER A 117 -11.96 7.48 -11.85
C SER A 117 -10.97 6.42 -11.39
N LEU A 118 -10.67 5.50 -12.29
CA LEU A 118 -9.53 4.59 -12.24
C LEU A 118 -8.44 5.15 -13.15
N LEU A 119 -7.41 5.73 -12.55
CA LEU A 119 -6.22 6.16 -13.26
C LEU A 119 -5.30 4.96 -13.47
N LYS A 120 -4.73 4.85 -14.67
CA LYS A 120 -3.79 3.79 -15.03
C LYS A 120 -2.54 4.41 -15.60
N LEU A 121 -1.39 3.89 -15.20
CA LEU A 121 -0.11 4.19 -15.83
C LEU A 121 0.41 2.90 -16.46
N ASP A 122 0.56 2.90 -17.78
CA ASP A 122 1.35 1.89 -18.49
C ASP A 122 2.83 2.30 -18.41
N VAL A 123 3.62 1.58 -17.61
CA VAL A 123 4.99 2.02 -17.27
C VAL A 123 5.95 1.88 -18.45
N GLU A 124 5.71 0.92 -19.34
CA GLU A 124 6.56 0.69 -20.52
C GLU A 124 6.27 1.74 -21.58
N ARG A 125 4.97 1.97 -21.85
CA ARG A 125 4.54 2.95 -22.86
C ARG A 125 4.60 4.38 -22.34
N LYS A 126 4.71 4.57 -21.02
CA LYS A 126 4.65 5.87 -20.34
C LYS A 126 3.36 6.64 -20.63
N VAL A 127 2.24 5.93 -20.72
CA VAL A 127 0.93 6.51 -21.02
C VAL A 127 0.05 6.48 -19.77
N PHE A 128 -0.51 7.62 -19.42
CA PHE A 128 -1.60 7.72 -18.45
C PHE A 128 -2.95 7.59 -19.14
N ILE A 129 -3.81 6.76 -18.56
CA ILE A 129 -5.18 6.56 -19.00
C ILE A 129 -6.09 6.90 -17.81
N ASN A 130 -7.04 7.80 -18.04
CA ASN A 130 -8.08 8.12 -17.08
C ASN A 130 -9.40 7.48 -17.54
N GLU A 131 -9.91 6.53 -16.76
CA GLU A 131 -11.21 5.90 -17.01
C GLU A 131 -12.21 6.26 -15.92
N THR A 132 -13.37 6.76 -16.31
CA THR A 132 -14.50 6.94 -15.38
C THR A 132 -14.91 5.58 -14.82
N SER A 133 -15.04 5.52 -13.50
CA SER A 133 -15.43 4.30 -12.79
C SER A 133 -16.92 4.30 -12.49
N SER A 134 -17.58 3.16 -12.72
CA SER A 134 -18.98 2.98 -12.34
C SER A 134 -19.18 2.77 -10.84
N ILE A 135 -18.09 2.71 -10.05
CA ILE A 135 -18.19 2.54 -8.59
C ILE A 135 -18.39 3.85 -7.84
N GLY A 136 -18.33 4.98 -8.55
CA GLY A 136 -18.39 6.32 -7.98
C GLY A 136 -17.08 6.71 -7.28
N HIS A 137 -17.16 7.79 -6.52
CA HIS A 137 -16.04 8.26 -5.71
C HIS A 137 -15.85 7.38 -4.47
N VAL A 138 -14.61 7.01 -4.22
CA VAL A 138 -14.19 6.23 -3.07
C VAL A 138 -12.82 6.72 -2.57
N ASP A 139 -12.64 6.77 -1.25
CA ASP A 139 -11.42 7.23 -0.60
C ASP A 139 -10.92 6.21 0.42
N SER A 140 -9.59 6.17 0.61
CA SER A 140 -8.92 5.53 1.74
C SER A 140 -9.21 4.03 1.93
N GLY A 141 -9.80 3.37 0.94
CA GLY A 141 -9.97 1.92 0.88
C GLY A 141 -8.67 1.21 0.52
N ARG A 142 -8.76 -0.07 0.19
CA ARG A 142 -7.64 -0.83 -0.33
C ARG A 142 -7.99 -1.56 -1.61
N MET A 143 -7.04 -1.49 -2.54
CA MET A 143 -7.09 -2.17 -3.81
C MET A 143 -5.90 -3.13 -3.92
N VAL A 144 -6.16 -4.38 -4.27
CA VAL A 144 -5.12 -5.38 -4.54
C VAL A 144 -5.30 -5.93 -5.95
N ALA A 145 -4.22 -6.29 -6.61
CA ALA A 145 -4.27 -6.88 -7.94
C ALA A 145 -3.98 -8.38 -7.89
N ILE A 146 -4.70 -9.16 -8.71
CA ILE A 146 -4.56 -10.61 -8.77
C ILE A 146 -4.44 -11.03 -10.23
N LYS A 147 -3.25 -11.50 -10.63
CA LYS A 147 -2.94 -11.89 -12.01
C LYS A 147 -3.81 -13.03 -12.53
N GLY A 148 -3.95 -14.07 -11.72
CA GLY A 148 -4.45 -15.35 -12.18
C GLY A 148 -5.96 -15.52 -12.09
N VAL A 149 -6.71 -14.42 -11.99
CA VAL A 149 -8.18 -14.42 -12.06
C VAL A 149 -8.58 -13.65 -13.32
N GLY A 150 -9.47 -14.22 -14.14
CA GLY A 150 -9.81 -13.64 -15.44
C GLY A 150 -8.67 -13.75 -16.45
N GLN A 151 -8.85 -13.15 -17.64
CA GLN A 151 -7.87 -13.30 -18.74
C GLN A 151 -6.61 -12.44 -18.56
N LYS A 152 -6.72 -11.27 -17.91
CA LYS A 152 -5.61 -10.32 -17.70
C LYS A 152 -5.43 -9.93 -16.23
N GLY A 153 -6.03 -10.70 -15.31
CA GLY A 153 -6.10 -10.35 -13.90
C GLY A 153 -7.31 -9.49 -13.55
N VAL A 154 -7.48 -9.29 -12.25
CA VAL A 154 -8.51 -8.42 -11.66
C VAL A 154 -7.91 -7.50 -10.60
N LEU A 155 -8.57 -6.38 -10.36
CA LEU A 155 -8.37 -5.56 -9.16
C LEU A 155 -9.52 -5.83 -8.20
N ILE A 156 -9.20 -6.02 -6.92
CA ILE A 156 -10.18 -6.18 -5.84
C ILE A 156 -10.10 -4.95 -4.96
N TYR A 157 -11.19 -4.19 -4.89
CA TYR A 157 -11.33 -3.00 -4.04
C TYR A 157 -12.26 -3.31 -2.85
N ILE A 158 -11.79 -3.01 -1.65
CA ILE A 158 -12.49 -3.23 -0.38
C ILE A 158 -12.45 -2.00 0.53
N GLY A 159 -13.52 -1.81 1.30
CA GLY A 159 -13.65 -0.75 2.30
C GLY A 159 -13.62 0.67 1.73
N GLY A 160 -13.00 1.58 2.47
CA GLY A 160 -12.96 2.99 2.12
C GLY A 160 -14.21 3.74 2.58
N GLU A 161 -14.30 5.00 2.19
CA GLU A 161 -15.45 5.87 2.42
C GLU A 161 -15.90 6.54 1.12
N SER A 162 -17.13 7.03 1.12
CA SER A 162 -17.72 7.83 0.06
C SER A 162 -18.56 8.95 0.68
N SER A 163 -19.30 9.71 -0.14
CA SER A 163 -20.20 10.75 0.37
C SER A 163 -21.31 10.22 1.30
N SER A 164 -21.59 8.91 1.27
CA SER A 164 -22.57 8.26 2.15
C SER A 164 -21.94 7.66 3.42
N GLY A 165 -20.65 7.92 3.68
CA GLY A 165 -19.92 7.39 4.82
C GLY A 165 -19.05 6.17 4.48
N TYR A 166 -18.71 5.37 5.50
CA TYR A 166 -17.89 4.17 5.35
C TYR A 166 -18.59 3.14 4.48
N ASN A 167 -17.85 2.59 3.51
CA ASN A 167 -18.38 1.59 2.60
C ASN A 167 -18.61 0.25 3.32
N ASP A 168 -19.70 -0.42 2.94
CA ASP A 168 -20.06 -1.76 3.42
C ASP A 168 -19.01 -2.80 2.98
N MET A 169 -18.37 -3.45 3.95
CA MET A 169 -17.36 -4.48 3.70
C MET A 169 -17.93 -5.74 3.04
N SER A 170 -19.25 -5.99 3.09
CA SER A 170 -19.88 -7.12 2.42
C SER A 170 -19.90 -6.98 0.88
N THR A 171 -19.65 -5.78 0.36
CA THR A 171 -19.65 -5.51 -1.09
C THR A 171 -18.23 -5.43 -1.62
N ILE A 172 -17.82 -6.46 -2.36
CA ILE A 172 -16.50 -6.55 -2.98
C ILE A 172 -16.59 -6.00 -4.40
N ARG A 173 -15.81 -4.96 -4.69
CA ARG A 173 -15.78 -4.35 -6.02
C ARG A 173 -14.63 -4.95 -6.81
N ILE A 174 -14.94 -5.48 -7.98
CA ILE A 174 -14.01 -6.25 -8.81
C ILE A 174 -13.88 -5.54 -10.14
N TYR A 175 -12.66 -5.16 -10.51
CA TYR A 175 -12.36 -4.65 -11.84
C TYR A 175 -11.74 -5.76 -12.69
N ASP A 176 -12.41 -6.16 -13.76
CA ASP A 176 -11.86 -7.08 -14.75
C ASP A 176 -10.99 -6.29 -15.75
N ILE A 177 -9.69 -6.54 -15.72
CA ILE A 177 -8.70 -5.81 -16.52
C ILE A 177 -8.84 -6.13 -18.01
N ALA A 178 -9.35 -7.30 -18.37
CA ALA A 178 -9.49 -7.70 -19.77
C ALA A 178 -10.64 -6.96 -20.46
N THR A 179 -11.74 -6.76 -19.75
CA THR A 179 -12.95 -6.11 -20.27
C THR A 179 -13.07 -4.64 -19.88
N SER A 180 -12.19 -4.16 -18.99
CA SER A 180 -12.25 -2.81 -18.40
C SER A 180 -13.57 -2.53 -17.69
N THR A 181 -14.14 -3.53 -16.99
CA THR A 181 -15.44 -3.39 -16.33
C THR A 181 -15.37 -3.61 -14.83
N TRP A 182 -16.12 -2.80 -14.08
CA TRP A 182 -16.36 -3.02 -12.67
C TRP A 182 -17.60 -3.88 -12.44
N LYS A 183 -17.50 -4.81 -11.49
CA LYS A 183 -18.58 -5.66 -11.00
C LYS A 183 -18.62 -5.60 -9.47
N SER A 184 -19.78 -5.88 -8.91
CA SER A 184 -19.96 -5.99 -7.46
C SER A 184 -20.30 -7.44 -7.10
N GLN A 185 -19.62 -7.97 -6.09
CA GLN A 185 -19.84 -9.31 -5.57
C GLN A 185 -20.14 -9.21 -4.08
N LYS A 186 -21.19 -9.90 -3.62
CA LYS A 186 -21.48 -10.01 -2.20
C LYS A 186 -20.60 -11.06 -1.55
N ALA A 187 -20.01 -10.71 -0.42
CA ALA A 187 -19.27 -11.60 0.44
C ALA A 187 -20.17 -12.19 1.52
N THR A 188 -19.75 -13.33 2.07
CA THR A 188 -20.36 -13.97 3.24
C THR A 188 -19.41 -13.91 4.42
N ALA A 189 -19.94 -14.08 5.62
CA ALA A 189 -19.16 -14.22 6.84
C ALA A 189 -19.85 -15.21 7.77
N LYS A 190 -19.08 -15.86 8.64
CA LYS A 190 -19.62 -16.76 9.66
C LYS A 190 -20.56 -15.97 10.58
N ASP A 191 -21.76 -16.51 10.82
CA ASP A 191 -22.79 -15.91 11.67
C ASP A 191 -23.20 -14.46 11.26
N GLY A 192 -22.86 -14.04 10.03
CA GLY A 192 -23.03 -12.66 9.59
C GLY A 192 -22.06 -11.65 10.22
N ASP A 193 -20.99 -12.10 10.90
CA ASP A 193 -19.97 -11.23 11.49
C ASP A 193 -19.02 -10.68 10.41
N PHE A 194 -19.40 -9.56 9.81
CA PHE A 194 -18.58 -8.86 8.83
C PHE A 194 -17.57 -7.92 9.50
N PRO A 195 -16.41 -7.67 8.88
CA PRO A 195 -15.54 -6.58 9.29
C PRO A 195 -16.33 -5.27 9.25
N ARG A 196 -16.17 -4.43 10.29
CA ARG A 196 -16.72 -3.07 10.28
C ARG A 196 -16.21 -2.29 9.07
N GLY A 197 -17.07 -1.44 8.49
CA GLY A 197 -16.69 -0.45 7.49
C GLY A 197 -15.49 0.37 7.97
N ARG A 198 -14.46 0.48 7.13
CA ARG A 198 -13.15 1.00 7.55
C ARG A 198 -12.37 1.68 6.44
N ILE A 199 -11.53 2.63 6.83
CA ILE A 199 -10.54 3.34 6.01
C ILE A 199 -9.12 3.09 6.54
N ASP A 200 -8.11 3.41 5.72
CA ASP A 200 -6.69 3.47 6.09
C ASP A 200 -6.08 2.19 6.69
N PHE A 201 -6.76 1.05 6.54
CA PHE A 201 -6.28 -0.27 6.96
C PHE A 201 -5.20 -0.81 6.03
N CYS A 202 -4.36 -1.76 6.43
CA CYS A 202 -3.39 -2.37 5.52
C CYS A 202 -3.97 -3.62 4.86
N ALA A 203 -3.67 -3.90 3.59
CA ALA A 203 -4.12 -5.13 2.91
C ALA A 203 -3.00 -5.72 2.04
N VAL A 204 -2.93 -7.06 1.99
CA VAL A 204 -2.01 -7.82 1.14
C VAL A 204 -2.72 -9.05 0.58
N VAL A 205 -2.36 -9.47 -0.62
CA VAL A 205 -2.91 -10.68 -1.24
C VAL A 205 -1.87 -11.79 -1.31
N MET A 206 -2.31 -13.02 -1.05
CA MET A 206 -1.54 -14.25 -1.23
C MET A 206 -2.34 -15.22 -2.09
N SER A 207 -1.68 -15.85 -3.05
CA SER A 207 -2.29 -16.83 -3.94
C SER A 207 -1.76 -18.23 -3.62
N ALA A 208 -2.60 -19.25 -3.76
CA ALA A 208 -2.14 -20.62 -3.80
C ALA A 208 -1.19 -20.85 -4.98
N GLN A 209 -0.31 -21.85 -4.88
CA GLN A 209 0.72 -22.12 -5.89
C GLN A 209 0.12 -22.51 -7.25
N ASP A 210 -1.00 -23.20 -7.24
CA ASP A 210 -1.80 -23.57 -8.41
C ASP A 210 -2.74 -22.44 -8.85
N ASN A 211 -2.73 -21.31 -8.13
CA ASN A 211 -3.52 -20.12 -8.41
C ASN A 211 -5.04 -20.39 -8.38
N SER A 212 -5.48 -21.48 -7.72
CA SER A 212 -6.90 -21.85 -7.60
C SER A 212 -7.64 -21.08 -6.51
N SER A 213 -6.90 -20.48 -5.56
CA SER A 213 -7.46 -19.69 -4.48
C SER A 213 -6.57 -18.50 -4.13
N HIS A 214 -7.21 -17.44 -3.66
CA HIS A 214 -6.53 -16.22 -3.21
C HIS A 214 -7.07 -15.78 -1.85
N GLN A 215 -6.18 -15.22 -1.04
CA GLN A 215 -6.49 -14.76 0.30
C GLN A 215 -6.00 -13.33 0.45
N ILE A 216 -6.93 -12.41 0.68
CA ILE A 216 -6.63 -11.00 0.94
C ILE A 216 -6.68 -10.80 2.44
N TYR A 217 -5.51 -10.63 3.03
CA TYR A 217 -5.34 -10.35 4.45
C TYR A 217 -5.39 -8.85 4.66
N PHE A 218 -6.12 -8.39 5.67
CA PHE A 218 -6.06 -6.99 6.07
C PHE A 218 -6.13 -6.81 7.57
N TYR A 219 -5.58 -5.69 8.05
CA TYR A 219 -5.40 -5.40 9.46
C TYR A 219 -5.66 -3.92 9.77
N GLY A 220 -6.35 -3.70 10.89
CA GLY A 220 -6.55 -2.41 11.52
C GLY A 220 -7.35 -1.42 10.67
N GLY A 221 -6.90 -0.17 10.68
CA GLY A 221 -7.58 0.98 10.08
C GLY A 221 -8.46 1.73 11.07
N TYR A 222 -9.36 2.54 10.55
CA TYR A 222 -10.31 3.33 11.33
C TYR A 222 -11.73 3.07 10.88
N SER A 223 -12.67 3.07 11.82
CA SER A 223 -14.12 2.99 11.58
C SER A 223 -14.81 4.23 12.12
N ASP A 224 -16.10 4.35 11.84
CA ASP A 224 -16.94 5.37 12.46
C ASP A 224 -17.08 5.13 13.97
N GLY A 225 -17.08 6.22 14.75
CA GLY A 225 -17.07 6.21 16.21
C GLY A 225 -17.63 7.50 16.83
N PRO A 226 -18.00 7.49 18.12
CA PRO A 226 -18.63 8.65 18.77
C PRO A 226 -17.66 9.83 18.86
N GLY A 227 -17.91 10.88 18.08
CA GLY A 227 -17.14 12.14 18.09
C GLY A 227 -15.73 12.06 17.48
N THR A 228 -15.21 10.86 17.17
CA THR A 228 -13.89 10.65 16.55
C THR A 228 -13.84 9.33 15.75
N ARG A 229 -12.79 9.16 14.94
CA ARG A 229 -12.49 7.89 14.27
C ARG A 229 -12.07 6.82 15.28
N LEU A 230 -12.75 5.67 15.26
CA LEU A 230 -12.41 4.53 16.12
C LEU A 230 -11.25 3.74 15.49
N PRO A 231 -10.06 3.66 16.12
CA PRO A 231 -9.00 2.76 15.66
C PRO A 231 -9.41 1.30 15.82
N LEU A 232 -9.02 0.48 14.85
CA LEU A 232 -9.25 -0.96 14.83
C LEU A 232 -7.91 -1.70 14.97
N ASP A 233 -7.94 -2.84 15.66
CA ASP A 233 -6.80 -3.74 15.89
C ASP A 233 -7.09 -5.19 15.45
N ASP A 234 -8.18 -5.40 14.71
CA ASP A 234 -8.58 -6.71 14.21
C ASP A 234 -7.92 -7.04 12.86
N ALA A 235 -7.76 -8.34 12.60
CA ALA A 235 -7.29 -8.87 11.32
C ALA A 235 -8.37 -9.76 10.69
N TRP A 236 -8.41 -9.77 9.36
CA TRP A 236 -9.40 -10.51 8.58
C TRP A 236 -8.78 -11.07 7.31
N VAL A 237 -9.39 -12.13 6.79
CA VAL A 237 -9.07 -12.73 5.50
C VAL A 237 -10.31 -12.75 4.63
N LEU A 238 -10.24 -12.19 3.43
CA LEU A 238 -11.23 -12.41 2.37
C LEU A 238 -10.71 -13.48 1.42
N THR A 239 -11.49 -14.54 1.21
CA THR A 239 -11.12 -15.66 0.34
C THR A 239 -11.76 -15.53 -1.05
N LEU A 240 -11.02 -15.86 -2.10
CA LEU A 240 -11.51 -16.00 -3.48
C LEU A 240 -11.25 -17.44 -3.95
N PRO A 241 -12.16 -18.04 -4.75
CA PRO A 241 -13.32 -17.42 -5.40
C PRO A 241 -14.60 -17.40 -4.54
N TYR A 242 -14.54 -17.84 -3.27
CA TYR A 242 -15.74 -18.03 -2.44
C TYR A 242 -16.33 -16.73 -1.86
N PHE A 243 -15.58 -15.63 -1.87
CA PHE A 243 -15.95 -14.35 -1.26
C PHE A 243 -16.42 -14.53 0.19
N GLN A 244 -15.62 -15.20 1.00
CA GLN A 244 -15.91 -15.41 2.42
C GLN A 244 -14.89 -14.68 3.31
N TYR A 245 -15.40 -13.93 4.28
CA TYR A 245 -14.60 -13.34 5.34
C TYR A 245 -14.37 -14.33 6.48
N LEU A 246 -13.12 -14.36 6.94
CA LEU A 246 -12.67 -15.10 8.12
C LEU A 246 -12.00 -14.11 9.06
N LYS A 247 -12.49 -13.99 10.29
CA LYS A 247 -11.84 -13.19 11.32
C LYS A 247 -10.59 -13.91 11.81
N VAL A 248 -9.48 -13.21 11.86
CA VAL A 248 -8.22 -13.75 12.39
C VAL A 248 -8.24 -13.51 13.90
N GLY A 249 -8.46 -14.59 14.67
CA GLY A 249 -8.50 -14.57 16.14
C GLY A 249 -7.64 -15.67 16.79
N ASN A 250 -7.49 -15.60 18.12
CA ASN A 250 -6.67 -16.48 18.98
C ASN A 250 -7.22 -17.92 19.17
N SER A 251 -7.94 -18.48 18.20
CA SER A 251 -8.55 -19.81 18.31
C SER A 251 -8.16 -20.72 17.14
N ILE A 252 -8.54 -22.00 17.26
CA ILE A 252 -8.03 -23.17 16.54
C ILE A 252 -8.16 -23.07 14.99
N GLU A 253 -8.93 -22.13 14.45
CA GLU A 253 -8.95 -21.80 13.01
C GLU A 253 -7.61 -21.20 12.51
N ALA A 254 -6.95 -20.35 13.32
CA ALA A 254 -5.58 -19.92 13.06
C ALA A 254 -4.58 -21.11 13.09
N THR A 255 -4.93 -22.20 13.80
CA THR A 255 -4.11 -23.42 13.88
C THR A 255 -4.24 -24.30 12.64
N ARG A 256 -5.40 -24.32 11.95
CA ARG A 256 -5.51 -24.95 10.63
C ARG A 256 -4.70 -24.21 9.56
N ILE A 257 -4.60 -22.89 9.66
CA ILE A 257 -3.75 -22.06 8.79
C ILE A 257 -2.26 -22.19 9.20
N SER A 258 -1.95 -22.35 10.50
CA SER A 258 -0.58 -22.61 10.98
C SER A 258 -0.09 -24.04 10.71
N GLY A 259 -0.99 -25.00 10.44
CA GLY A 259 -0.65 -26.33 9.92
C GLY A 259 0.12 -26.29 8.60
N PHE A 260 -0.02 -25.21 7.83
CA PHE A 260 0.77 -24.95 6.62
C PHE A 260 2.21 -24.48 6.93
N ARG A 261 2.45 -23.85 8.10
CA ARG A 261 3.78 -23.35 8.50
C ARG A 261 4.77 -24.45 8.86
N ARG A 262 4.34 -25.65 9.30
CA ARG A 262 5.28 -26.74 9.63
C ARG A 262 5.85 -27.46 8.41
N ARG A 263 5.21 -27.37 7.23
CA ARG A 263 5.76 -27.92 5.96
C ARG A 263 6.62 -26.92 5.19
N LEU A 264 6.46 -25.61 5.41
CA LEU A 264 7.24 -24.60 4.69
C LEU A 264 8.64 -24.37 5.31
N LEU A 265 8.77 -24.42 6.64
CA LEU A 265 10.07 -24.25 7.33
C LEU A 265 11.03 -25.44 7.17
N ARG A 266 10.55 -26.64 6.84
CA ARG A 266 11.41 -27.78 6.48
C ARG A 266 11.84 -27.80 5.01
N ARG A 267 11.21 -27.01 4.14
CA ARG A 267 11.54 -26.95 2.70
C ARG A 267 12.37 -25.74 2.30
N LEU A 268 12.47 -24.71 3.14
CA LEU A 268 13.33 -23.52 2.92
C LEU A 268 14.75 -23.65 3.49
N VAL A 269 15.06 -24.72 4.23
CA VAL A 269 16.44 -25.01 4.72
C VAL A 269 17.13 -26.09 3.87
N GLY A 270 16.48 -26.61 2.84
CA GLY A 270 16.88 -27.84 2.14
C GLY A 270 17.63 -27.71 0.82
N THR A 271 17.92 -26.52 0.30
CA THR A 271 18.61 -26.39 -1.00
C THR A 271 19.71 -25.34 -0.99
N LYS A 272 20.94 -25.87 -0.83
CA LYS A 272 22.27 -25.29 -1.08
C LYS A 272 22.73 -24.15 -0.16
N LEU A 273 23.47 -24.53 0.88
CA LEU A 273 24.72 -23.84 1.18
C LEU A 273 25.88 -24.79 0.87
N ALA A 274 26.80 -24.25 0.08
CA ALA A 274 28.03 -24.89 -0.35
C ALA A 274 28.86 -25.37 0.84
N THR A 275 29.60 -26.44 0.59
CA THR A 275 30.71 -26.95 1.39
C THR A 275 31.58 -25.82 1.93
N GLN A 276 31.53 -25.60 3.25
CA GLN A 276 32.64 -25.02 3.99
C GLN A 276 33.31 -26.14 4.78
N GLN A 277 34.61 -26.30 4.55
CA GLN A 277 35.50 -27.18 5.33
C GLN A 277 35.37 -26.91 6.83
N PRO A 278 35.45 -27.94 7.70
CA PRO A 278 35.49 -27.72 9.14
C PRO A 278 36.81 -27.06 9.56
N LEU A 279 36.72 -25.98 10.34
CA LEU A 279 37.84 -25.38 11.06
C LEU A 279 38.37 -26.37 12.12
N PRO A 280 39.70 -26.38 12.39
CA PRO A 280 40.30 -27.31 13.35
C PRO A 280 39.93 -26.97 14.80
N PRO A 281 39.96 -27.95 15.72
CA PRO A 281 39.56 -27.75 17.11
C PRO A 281 40.50 -26.78 17.84
N LYS A 282 39.92 -25.84 18.59
CA LYS A 282 40.66 -24.93 19.49
C LYS A 282 41.40 -25.75 20.55
N THR A 283 42.72 -25.63 20.57
CA THR A 283 43.61 -26.07 21.64
C THR A 283 43.28 -25.34 22.94
N ALA A 284 43.17 -26.10 24.03
CA ALA A 284 43.10 -25.59 25.39
C ALA A 284 44.38 -24.79 25.72
N SER A 285 44.24 -23.50 26.01
CA SER A 285 45.35 -22.71 26.54
C SER A 285 45.52 -23.00 28.02
N THR A 286 46.64 -23.67 28.28
CA THR A 286 47.42 -23.81 29.50
C THR A 286 47.30 -22.67 30.53
N MET A 287 47.23 -23.10 31.80
CA MET A 287 47.54 -22.34 33.01
C MET A 287 48.86 -21.55 32.91
N ASN A 288 48.97 -20.44 33.66
CA ASN A 288 50.24 -20.10 34.29
C ASN A 288 50.00 -19.50 35.70
N PRO A 289 50.88 -19.79 36.70
CA PRO A 289 50.63 -19.64 38.12
C PRO A 289 51.29 -18.37 38.71
N SER A 290 51.29 -18.28 40.05
CA SER A 290 51.79 -17.22 40.96
C SER A 290 50.69 -16.20 41.32
N ILE A 291 50.25 -16.09 42.57
CA ILE A 291 51.03 -15.68 43.75
C ILE A 291 50.56 -16.42 45.03
N LYS A 292 51.53 -16.85 45.85
CA LYS A 292 51.39 -17.40 47.21
C LYS A 292 51.68 -16.32 48.26
N SER A 293 51.20 -16.59 49.49
CA SER A 293 51.56 -16.02 50.82
C SER A 293 50.91 -14.69 51.20
N SER A 294 50.40 -14.43 52.42
CA SER A 294 50.27 -15.14 53.73
C SER A 294 49.40 -14.23 54.64
N ILE A 295 48.41 -14.73 55.41
CA ILE A 295 48.38 -14.96 56.90
C ILE A 295 48.82 -13.71 57.72
N PRO A 296 48.11 -13.25 58.77
CA PRO A 296 47.38 -13.99 59.82
C PRO A 296 45.88 -14.18 59.62
#